data_AF-A0A2J0KM04-F1
#
_entry.id   AF-A0A2J0KM04-F1
#
_cell.length_a   1.000
_cell.length_b   1.000
_cell.length_c   1.000
_cell.angle_alpha   90.00
_cell.angle_beta   90.00
_cell.angle_gamma   90.00
#
_symmetry.space_group_name_H-M   'P 1'
#
loop_
_entity.id
_entity.type
_entity.pdbx_description
1 polymer ?
#
loop_
_entity_poly.entity_id
_entity_poly.type
_entity_poly.pdbx_seq_one_letter_code
_entity_poly.pdbx_strand_id
1 'polypeptide(L)'
;MDKKSKIFFIVFFLLIIGSIVATYWRIVVKKDYIIEAQTDCDPETEECFIWECDPNSNEEGEACVEDPEENIWYYKVVQRKANKIPDCDPEKDENCEPWICEPEEKDCKEILCDEKTAVEQEAECNDPEEYLRNNPPEESEGEGLDEEECGEGDEACLEQEEQEEDIETENSGEESQINLFPTGDDAEVDADVTSQTENPVESE
;
A
#
# COMPACT_ATOMS: atom_id res chain seq x y z
N MET A 1 36.98 15.12 -51.83
CA MET A 1 35.53 14.86 -51.87
C MET A 1 34.92 15.69 -52.97
N ASP A 2 34.23 15.03 -53.91
CA ASP A 2 33.40 15.72 -54.89
C ASP A 2 32.37 16.60 -54.20
N LYS A 3 31.99 17.72 -54.83
CA LYS A 3 31.01 18.68 -54.28
C LYS A 3 29.70 17.97 -53.88
N LYS A 4 29.31 16.94 -54.64
CA LYS A 4 28.13 16.10 -54.38
C LYS A 4 28.27 15.28 -53.09
N SER A 5 29.40 14.61 -52.91
CA SER A 5 29.69 13.83 -51.69
C SER A 5 29.76 14.73 -50.46
N LYS A 6 30.36 15.93 -50.59
CA LYS A 6 30.43 16.90 -49.47
C LYS A 6 29.05 17.35 -48.99
N ILE A 7 28.13 17.61 -49.91
CA ILE A 7 26.75 17.98 -49.58
C ILE A 7 26.01 16.84 -48.89
N PHE A 8 26.18 15.60 -49.37
CA PHE A 8 25.61 14.42 -48.72
C PHE A 8 26.09 14.29 -47.27
N PHE A 9 27.39 14.43 -47.01
CA PHE A 9 27.92 14.36 -45.64
C PHE A 9 27.38 15.48 -44.75
N ILE A 10 27.26 16.72 -45.26
CA ILE A 10 26.69 17.84 -44.46
C ILE A 10 25.25 17.54 -44.07
N VAL A 11 24.41 17.10 -45.01
CA VAL A 11 23.01 16.76 -44.72
C VAL A 11 22.95 15.60 -43.72
N PHE A 12 23.79 14.58 -43.90
CA PHE A 12 23.86 13.43 -42.98
C PHE A 12 24.22 13.86 -41.55
N PHE A 13 25.25 14.70 -41.38
CA PHE A 13 25.63 15.23 -40.06
C PHE A 13 24.54 16.12 -39.45
N LEU A 14 23.86 16.95 -40.26
CA LEU A 14 22.74 17.76 -39.77
C LEU A 14 21.56 16.91 -39.29
N LEU A 15 21.27 15.78 -39.96
CA LEU A 15 20.23 14.85 -39.52
C LEU A 15 20.61 14.18 -38.19
N ILE A 16 21.88 13.77 -38.03
CA ILE A 16 22.37 13.20 -36.77
C ILE A 16 22.26 14.23 -35.64
N ILE A 17 22.79 15.43 -35.84
CA ILE A 17 22.74 16.50 -34.84
C ILE A 17 21.29 16.87 -34.53
N GLY A 18 20.44 16.99 -35.55
CA GLY A 18 19.01 17.26 -35.38
C GLY A 18 18.32 16.19 -34.54
N SER A 19 18.62 14.91 -34.76
CA SER A 19 18.09 13.80 -33.96
C SER A 19 18.53 13.87 -32.49
N ILE A 20 19.81 14.15 -32.24
CA ILE A 20 20.36 14.28 -30.89
C ILE A 20 19.71 15.47 -30.17
N VAL A 21 19.62 16.63 -30.84
CA VAL A 21 19.00 17.84 -30.26
C VAL A 21 17.51 17.61 -29.97
N ALA A 22 16.78 16.96 -30.87
CA ALA A 22 15.37 16.63 -30.66
C ALA A 22 15.18 15.69 -29.45
N THR A 23 16.04 14.68 -29.33
CA THR A 23 15.99 13.73 -28.21
C THR A 23 16.36 14.40 -26.89
N TYR A 24 17.44 15.20 -26.87
CA TYR A 24 17.85 15.98 -25.71
C TYR A 24 16.74 16.91 -25.24
N TRP A 25 16.09 17.61 -26.17
CA TRP A 25 14.99 18.51 -25.85
C TRP A 25 13.79 17.75 -25.25
N ARG A 26 13.49 16.55 -25.76
CA ARG A 26 12.40 15.71 -25.23
C ARG A 26 12.68 15.19 -23.82
N ILE A 27 13.88 14.67 -23.58
CA ILE A 27 14.22 14.03 -22.30
C ILE A 27 14.53 15.10 -21.25
N VAL A 28 15.45 16.03 -21.54
CA VAL A 28 15.98 16.94 -20.51
C VAL A 28 15.08 18.14 -20.25
N VAL A 29 14.49 18.72 -21.30
CA VAL A 29 13.70 19.96 -21.15
C VAL A 29 12.23 19.66 -20.96
N LYS A 30 11.65 18.76 -21.77
CA LYS A 30 10.24 18.36 -21.60
C LYS A 30 10.01 17.36 -20.48
N LYS A 31 11.08 16.77 -19.90
CA LYS A 31 11.02 15.73 -18.87
C LYS A 31 9.97 14.65 -19.23
N ASP A 32 9.96 14.21 -20.50
CA ASP A 32 8.96 13.27 -21.04
C ASP A 32 9.42 11.82 -20.88
N TYR A 33 9.59 11.40 -19.63
CA TYR A 33 9.89 10.04 -19.20
C TYR A 33 9.18 9.75 -17.86
N ILE A 34 9.00 8.48 -17.53
CA ILE A 34 8.43 8.04 -16.25
C ILE A 34 9.59 7.81 -15.28
N ILE A 35 9.43 8.28 -14.04
CA ILE A 35 10.31 7.96 -12.93
C ILE A 35 9.57 6.96 -12.05
N GLU A 36 10.30 5.92 -11.65
CA GLU A 36 9.89 4.98 -10.64
C GLU A 36 10.68 5.28 -9.37
N ALA A 37 9.99 5.40 -8.24
CA ALA A 37 10.59 5.64 -6.94
C ALA A 37 9.92 4.77 -5.88
N GLN A 38 10.70 4.34 -4.90
CA GLN A 38 10.17 3.72 -3.69
C GLN A 38 9.81 4.82 -2.70
N THR A 39 8.64 4.72 -2.09
CA THR A 39 8.14 5.67 -1.10
C THR A 39 7.59 4.91 0.09
N ASP A 40 7.44 5.61 1.21
CA ASP A 40 6.82 5.05 2.40
C ASP A 40 5.42 4.52 2.10
N CYS A 41 5.12 3.38 2.70
CA CYS A 41 3.84 2.69 2.61
C CYS A 41 3.37 2.38 4.03
N ASP A 42 2.06 2.52 4.27
CA ASP A 42 1.49 2.31 5.59
C ASP A 42 1.14 0.81 5.78
N PRO A 43 1.90 0.04 6.58
CA PRO A 43 1.66 -1.38 6.74
C PRO A 43 0.38 -1.72 7.51
N GLU A 44 -0.25 -0.75 8.18
CA GLU A 44 -1.52 -0.95 8.90
C GLU A 44 -2.72 -0.96 7.95
N THR A 45 -2.61 -0.28 6.81
CA THR A 45 -3.75 -0.04 5.90
C THR A 45 -3.50 -0.48 4.45
N GLU A 46 -2.25 -0.62 4.03
CA GLU A 46 -1.84 -0.95 2.66
C GLU A 46 -1.00 -2.24 2.59
N GLU A 47 -1.11 -2.95 1.45
CA GLU A 47 -0.24 -4.07 1.09
C GLU A 47 1.08 -3.51 0.49
N CYS A 48 2.08 -3.37 1.34
CA CYS A 48 3.42 -2.86 1.09
C CYS A 48 4.41 -3.97 0.71
N PHE A 49 5.44 -3.60 -0.04
CA PHE A 49 6.63 -4.42 -0.22
C PHE A 49 7.48 -4.36 1.05
N ILE A 50 8.05 -5.50 1.42
CA ILE A 50 8.96 -5.66 2.55
C ILE A 50 10.38 -5.66 2.02
N TRP A 51 11.23 -4.83 2.61
CA TRP A 51 12.66 -4.94 2.50
C TRP A 51 13.26 -5.24 3.87
N GLU A 52 14.13 -6.25 3.93
CA GLU A 52 14.87 -6.63 5.13
C GLU A 52 16.37 -6.41 4.91
N CYS A 53 17.07 -5.95 5.95
CA CYS A 53 18.52 -5.77 5.91
C CYS A 53 19.27 -7.10 5.70
N ASP A 54 20.45 -7.04 5.10
CA ASP A 54 21.32 -8.22 5.02
C ASP A 54 22.21 -8.29 6.27
N PRO A 55 22.09 -9.34 7.11
CA PRO A 55 22.89 -9.48 8.33
C PRO A 55 24.40 -9.63 8.06
N ASN A 56 24.81 -9.90 6.81
CA ASN A 56 26.21 -10.01 6.42
C ASN A 56 26.76 -8.73 5.79
N SER A 57 25.89 -7.77 5.46
CA SER A 57 26.33 -6.48 4.91
C SER A 57 26.94 -5.61 6.01
N ASN A 58 27.98 -4.88 5.67
CA ASN A 58 28.60 -3.86 6.54
C ASN A 58 28.49 -2.47 5.92
N GLU A 59 27.71 -2.34 4.84
CA GLU A 59 27.48 -1.07 4.15
C GLU A 59 26.37 -0.29 4.89
N GLU A 60 26.56 1.01 5.07
CA GLU A 60 25.55 1.87 5.71
C GLU A 60 24.27 1.88 4.86
N GLY A 61 23.14 1.56 5.49
CA GLY A 61 21.83 1.43 4.82
C GLY A 61 21.48 0.02 4.36
N GLU A 62 22.41 -0.94 4.43
CA GLU A 62 22.15 -2.36 4.16
C GLU A 62 22.44 -3.27 5.37
N ALA A 63 23.33 -2.81 6.26
CA ALA A 63 23.67 -3.52 7.48
C ALA A 63 22.52 -3.44 8.50
N CYS A 64 22.20 -4.60 9.09
CA CYS A 64 21.24 -4.68 10.18
C CYS A 64 21.75 -3.98 11.45
N VAL A 65 20.85 -3.31 12.15
CA VAL A 65 21.05 -2.73 13.49
C VAL A 65 20.62 -3.71 14.59
N GLU A 66 20.90 -3.37 15.85
CA GLU A 66 20.54 -4.23 17.00
C GLU A 66 19.03 -4.36 17.20
N ASP A 67 18.25 -3.38 16.75
CA ASP A 67 16.80 -3.39 16.84
C ASP A 67 16.16 -4.10 15.63
N PRO A 68 15.43 -5.21 15.81
CA PRO A 68 14.78 -5.92 14.72
C PRO A 68 13.67 -5.12 14.01
N GLU A 69 13.05 -4.12 14.64
CA GLU A 69 12.00 -3.33 14.00
C GLU A 69 12.59 -2.31 13.00
N GLU A 70 13.76 -1.76 13.32
CA GLU A 70 14.50 -0.87 12.42
C GLU A 70 15.18 -1.62 11.24
N ASN A 71 15.10 -2.95 11.23
CA ASN A 71 15.67 -3.83 10.21
C ASN A 71 14.68 -4.20 9.09
N ILE A 72 13.42 -3.74 9.20
CA ILE A 72 12.34 -4.01 8.26
C ILE A 72 11.78 -2.68 7.76
N TRP A 73 11.66 -2.54 6.44
CA TRP A 73 11.10 -1.35 5.81
C TRP A 73 9.93 -1.71 4.90
N TYR A 74 8.83 -1.00 5.08
CA TYR A 74 7.62 -1.14 4.26
C TYR A 74 7.56 -0.01 3.24
N TYR A 75 7.54 -0.38 1.96
CA TYR A 75 7.56 0.59 0.88
C TYR A 75 6.55 0.25 -0.21
N LYS A 76 6.18 1.25 -0.99
CA LYS A 76 5.43 1.10 -2.23
C LYS A 76 6.19 1.72 -3.38
N VAL A 77 5.81 1.34 -4.60
CA VAL A 77 6.47 1.82 -5.81
C VAL A 77 5.57 2.81 -6.52
N VAL A 78 6.04 4.04 -6.70
CA VAL A 78 5.31 5.09 -7.42
C VAL A 78 5.94 5.34 -8.77
N GLN A 79 5.13 5.23 -9.83
CA GLN A 79 5.48 5.61 -11.18
C GLN A 79 4.81 6.93 -11.53
N ARG A 80 5.60 7.98 -11.80
CA ARG A 80 5.09 9.31 -12.15
C ARG A 80 5.87 9.93 -13.30
N LYS A 81 5.22 10.79 -14.08
CA LYS A 81 5.87 11.51 -15.16
C LYS A 81 6.82 12.59 -14.63
N ALA A 82 8.07 12.60 -15.11
CA ALA A 82 9.11 13.50 -14.61
C ALA A 82 8.78 14.99 -14.73
N ASN A 83 7.92 15.38 -15.69
CA ASN A 83 7.48 16.76 -15.85
C ASN A 83 6.34 17.19 -14.91
N LYS A 84 5.78 16.25 -14.15
CA LYS A 84 4.73 16.48 -13.16
C LYS A 84 5.26 16.50 -11.73
N ILE A 85 6.43 15.93 -11.50
CA ILE A 85 7.09 15.97 -10.20
C ILE A 85 7.52 17.42 -9.92
N PRO A 86 7.07 18.03 -8.80
CA PRO A 86 7.50 19.36 -8.40
C PRO A 86 8.99 19.37 -8.05
N ASP A 87 9.68 20.46 -8.37
CA ASP A 87 11.06 20.66 -7.94
C ASP A 87 11.04 21.06 -6.45
N CYS A 88 11.16 20.08 -5.55
CA CYS A 88 11.21 20.28 -4.10
C CYS A 88 12.59 20.77 -3.65
N ASP A 89 12.64 21.89 -2.93
CA ASP A 89 13.87 22.39 -2.28
C ASP A 89 13.82 22.06 -0.79
N PRO A 90 14.62 21.11 -0.29
CA PRO A 90 14.56 20.68 1.11
C PRO A 90 14.93 21.80 2.11
N GLU A 91 15.59 22.88 1.67
CA GLU A 91 15.89 24.02 2.54
C GLU A 91 14.73 25.03 2.65
N LYS A 92 13.72 24.94 1.78
CA LYS A 92 12.63 25.93 1.71
C LYS A 92 11.24 25.33 1.79
N ASP A 93 11.09 24.05 1.46
CA ASP A 93 9.79 23.41 1.29
C ASP A 93 9.75 22.07 2.03
N GLU A 94 9.45 22.15 3.32
CA GLU A 94 9.35 20.99 4.22
C GLU A 94 8.12 20.12 3.94
N ASN A 95 7.09 20.66 3.26
CA ASN A 95 5.84 19.95 2.98
C ASN A 95 5.73 19.53 1.51
N CYS A 96 6.86 19.43 0.81
CA CYS A 96 6.84 19.03 -0.58
C CYS A 96 6.68 17.50 -0.67
N GLU A 97 5.56 17.06 -1.23
CA GLU A 97 5.23 15.64 -1.42
C GLU A 97 5.32 15.29 -2.92
N PRO A 98 6.53 15.08 -3.47
CA PRO A 98 6.74 14.93 -4.91
C PRO A 98 6.13 13.67 -5.51
N TRP A 99 5.79 12.70 -4.68
CA TRP A 99 5.33 11.37 -5.09
C TRP A 99 3.83 11.14 -4.90
N ILE A 100 3.10 12.09 -4.32
CA ILE A 100 1.64 11.98 -4.25
C ILE A 100 1.04 12.25 -5.62
N CYS A 101 0.27 11.29 -6.12
CA CYS A 101 -0.48 11.41 -7.36
C CYS A 101 -1.69 12.33 -7.18
N GLU A 102 -1.82 13.37 -8.02
CA GLU A 102 -3.05 14.16 -8.03
C GLU A 102 -4.23 13.35 -8.59
N PRO A 103 -5.47 13.62 -8.14
CA PRO A 103 -6.64 12.99 -8.73
C PRO A 103 -6.70 13.28 -10.23
N GLU A 104 -6.89 12.22 -11.03
CA GLU A 104 -6.91 12.25 -12.50
C GLU A 104 -5.56 12.56 -13.19
N GLU A 105 -4.43 12.46 -12.48
CA GLU A 105 -3.12 12.59 -13.10
C GLU A 105 -2.83 11.43 -14.07
N LYS A 106 -2.71 11.74 -15.36
CA LYS A 106 -2.34 10.75 -16.37
C LYS A 106 -0.90 10.30 -16.17
N ASP A 107 -0.69 8.99 -16.26
CA ASP A 107 0.61 8.34 -16.11
C ASP A 107 1.21 8.46 -14.69
N CYS A 108 0.36 8.67 -13.66
CA CYS A 108 0.72 8.49 -12.25
C CYS A 108 0.09 7.19 -11.75
N LYS A 109 0.89 6.32 -11.13
CA LYS A 109 0.45 5.03 -10.60
C LYS A 109 1.18 4.72 -9.31
N GLU A 110 0.43 4.36 -8.30
CA GLU A 110 0.95 3.72 -7.10
C GLU A 110 0.80 2.22 -7.30
N ILE A 111 1.89 1.50 -7.09
CA ILE A 111 1.99 0.05 -7.23
C ILE A 111 2.21 -0.47 -5.81
N LEU A 112 1.17 -1.15 -5.32
CA LEU A 112 1.20 -1.90 -4.08
C LEU A 112 1.71 -3.32 -4.33
N CYS A 113 2.04 -4.01 -3.26
CA CYS A 113 2.52 -5.37 -3.31
C CYS A 113 1.34 -6.33 -3.55
N ASP A 114 1.41 -7.07 -4.64
CA ASP A 114 0.49 -8.16 -5.00
C ASP A 114 1.32 -9.35 -5.51
N GLU A 115 0.70 -10.52 -5.70
CA GLU A 115 1.41 -11.74 -6.15
C GLU A 115 2.25 -11.52 -7.43
N LYS A 116 1.79 -10.65 -8.33
CA LYS A 116 2.47 -10.36 -9.58
C LYS A 116 3.60 -9.36 -9.38
N THR A 117 3.34 -8.27 -8.65
CA THR A 117 4.32 -7.20 -8.44
C THR A 117 5.43 -7.63 -7.49
N ALA A 118 5.14 -8.49 -6.51
CA ALA A 118 6.12 -9.15 -5.64
C ALA A 118 7.15 -9.93 -6.46
N VAL A 119 6.70 -10.70 -7.45
CA VAL A 119 7.60 -11.44 -8.36
C VAL A 119 8.38 -10.50 -9.28
N GLU A 120 7.76 -9.42 -9.76
CA GLU A 120 8.43 -8.42 -10.61
C GLU A 120 9.52 -7.64 -9.85
N GLN A 121 9.34 -7.41 -8.56
CA GLN A 121 10.27 -6.67 -7.69
C GLN A 121 11.20 -7.56 -6.87
N GLU A 122 11.08 -8.89 -6.97
CA GLU A 122 11.81 -9.87 -6.16
C GLU A 122 11.70 -9.59 -4.65
N ALA A 123 10.49 -9.20 -4.20
CA ALA A 123 10.20 -8.76 -2.85
C ALA A 123 9.03 -9.56 -2.22
N GLU A 124 8.91 -9.49 -0.89
CA GLU A 124 7.80 -10.08 -0.14
C GLU A 124 6.75 -9.00 0.17
N CYS A 125 5.48 -9.39 0.34
CA CYS A 125 4.41 -8.48 0.72
C CYS A 125 4.10 -8.61 2.21
N ASN A 126 3.73 -7.50 2.86
CA ASN A 126 3.10 -7.59 4.18
C ASN A 126 1.61 -7.97 4.04
N ASP A 127 1.05 -8.40 5.16
CA ASP A 127 -0.39 -8.54 5.35
C ASP A 127 -0.81 -7.56 6.46
N PRO A 128 -1.70 -6.59 6.18
CA PRO A 128 -2.11 -5.60 7.18
C PRO A 128 -2.76 -6.20 8.44
N GLU A 129 -3.52 -7.30 8.31
CA GLU A 129 -4.14 -7.94 9.47
C GLU A 129 -3.11 -8.65 10.36
N GLU A 130 -2.10 -9.26 9.75
CA GLU A 130 -0.96 -9.84 10.47
C GLU A 130 -0.10 -8.76 11.11
N TYR A 131 0.16 -7.65 10.40
CA TYR A 131 0.90 -6.51 10.94
C TYR A 131 0.21 -5.97 12.19
N LEU A 132 -1.09 -5.68 12.14
CA LEU A 132 -1.86 -5.18 13.28
C LEU A 132 -1.94 -6.19 14.45
N ARG A 133 -1.88 -7.49 14.17
CA ARG A 133 -1.86 -8.52 15.22
C ARG A 133 -0.53 -8.53 15.97
N ASN A 134 0.57 -8.29 15.26
CA ASN A 134 1.91 -8.26 15.82
C ASN A 134 2.26 -6.87 16.41
N ASN A 135 1.60 -5.81 15.94
CA ASN A 135 1.78 -4.43 16.34
C ASN A 135 0.40 -3.83 16.71
N PRO A 136 -0.19 -4.21 17.85
CA PRO A 136 -1.47 -3.67 18.27
C PRO A 136 -1.36 -2.16 18.54
N PRO A 137 -2.36 -1.35 18.14
CA PRO A 137 -2.34 0.09 18.40
C PRO A 137 -2.32 0.36 19.91
N GLU A 138 -1.43 1.26 20.35
CA GLU A 138 -1.26 1.63 21.76
C GLU A 138 -2.56 2.19 22.39
N GLU A 139 -3.52 2.64 21.58
CA GLU A 139 -4.86 3.09 22.05
C GLU A 139 -5.76 1.94 22.56
N SER A 140 -5.34 0.68 22.40
CA SER A 140 -6.05 -0.49 22.93
C SER A 140 -5.61 -0.90 24.34
N GLU A 141 -4.60 -0.25 24.93
CA GLU A 141 -4.26 -0.39 26.36
C GLU A 141 -5.14 0.50 27.28
N GLY A 142 -6.36 0.80 26.83
CA GLY A 142 -7.28 1.75 27.47
C GLY A 142 -8.58 1.17 28.02
N GLU A 143 -8.79 -0.16 28.02
CA GLU A 143 -9.88 -0.80 28.76
C GLU A 143 -9.42 -2.16 29.32
N GLY A 144 -8.77 -2.16 30.49
CA GLY A 144 -8.29 -3.41 31.07
C GLY A 144 -7.59 -3.32 32.42
N LEU A 145 -8.29 -2.78 33.43
CA LEU A 145 -7.96 -2.92 34.87
C LEU A 145 -6.63 -2.29 35.30
N ASP A 146 -6.61 -0.97 35.42
CA ASP A 146 -5.95 -0.38 36.59
C ASP A 146 -6.69 -0.93 37.82
N GLU A 147 -6.11 -1.93 38.48
CA GLU A 147 -6.45 -2.23 39.87
C GLU A 147 -6.19 -0.93 40.64
N GLU A 148 -7.26 -0.15 40.88
CA GLU A 148 -7.26 0.85 41.93
C GLU A 148 -6.78 0.16 43.20
N GLU A 149 -5.52 0.43 43.55
CA GLU A 149 -4.95 0.17 44.86
C GLU A 149 -5.80 0.96 45.87
N CYS A 150 -6.94 0.37 46.26
CA CYS A 150 -7.75 0.80 47.38
C CYS A 150 -6.88 0.62 48.63
N GLY A 151 -6.10 1.64 48.96
CA GLY A 151 -5.37 1.71 50.22
C GLY A 151 -6.35 1.52 51.37
N GLU A 152 -5.98 0.65 52.32
CA GLU A 152 -6.73 0.44 53.56
C GLU A 152 -6.83 1.78 54.34
N GLY A 153 -7.91 2.54 54.14
CA GLY A 153 -8.12 3.78 54.89
C GLY A 153 -9.23 4.74 54.44
N ASP A 154 -9.73 4.65 53.21
CA ASP A 154 -10.61 5.69 52.68
C ASP A 154 -12.09 5.25 52.68
N GLU A 155 -12.85 5.73 53.68
CA GLU A 155 -14.30 5.48 53.84
C GLU A 155 -15.19 6.23 52.81
N ALA A 156 -14.76 6.36 51.56
CA ALA A 156 -15.50 7.09 50.52
C ALA A 156 -16.27 6.18 49.54
N CYS A 157 -16.11 4.86 49.60
CA CYS A 157 -16.73 3.91 48.64
C CYS A 157 -18.06 3.31 49.11
N LEU A 158 -18.83 4.01 49.96
CA LEU A 158 -20.18 3.57 50.37
C LEU A 158 -21.19 4.66 50.03
N GLU A 159 -21.56 4.80 48.76
CA GLU A 159 -22.81 5.46 48.36
C GLU A 159 -23.09 5.26 46.86
N GLN A 160 -23.49 4.04 46.48
CA GLN A 160 -24.33 3.81 45.29
C GLN A 160 -24.87 2.37 45.23
N GLU A 161 -25.49 1.91 46.32
CA GLU A 161 -26.52 0.87 46.26
C GLU A 161 -27.75 1.44 46.96
N GLU A 162 -28.72 1.93 46.19
CA GLU A 162 -30.16 2.05 46.54
C GLU A 162 -30.87 3.05 45.60
N GLN A 163 -31.27 2.60 44.40
CA GLN A 163 -32.52 3.03 43.77
C GLN A 163 -32.80 2.22 42.49
N GLU A 164 -33.42 1.06 42.64
CA GLU A 164 -34.35 0.54 41.63
C GLU A 164 -35.70 0.38 42.33
N GLU A 165 -36.52 1.43 42.25
CA GLU A 165 -37.94 1.37 42.60
C GLU A 165 -38.74 0.77 41.43
N ASP A 166 -39.59 -0.17 41.79
CA ASP A 166 -40.69 -0.76 41.02
C ASP A 166 -41.56 0.29 40.29
N ILE A 167 -41.80 0.11 38.99
CA ILE A 167 -43.07 0.46 38.34
C ILE A 167 -43.46 -0.64 37.34
N GLU A 168 -44.42 -1.47 37.74
CA GLU A 168 -45.22 -2.31 36.83
C GLU A 168 -46.38 -1.52 36.19
N THR A 169 -46.79 -1.97 34.99
CA THR A 169 -48.12 -1.85 34.33
C THR A 169 -48.51 -0.47 33.73
N GLU A 170 -49.08 -0.33 32.53
CA GLU A 170 -50.19 -1.07 31.91
C GLU A 170 -50.17 -1.12 30.36
N ASN A 171 -50.85 -2.16 29.86
CA ASN A 171 -51.11 -2.54 28.48
C ASN A 171 -52.40 -1.88 27.93
N SER A 172 -52.36 -1.37 26.70
CA SER A 172 -53.51 -1.03 25.82
C SER A 172 -52.91 -0.43 24.53
N GLY A 173 -52.69 -1.17 23.44
CA GLY A 173 -53.73 -1.72 22.57
C GLY A 173 -53.92 -0.78 21.36
N GLU A 174 -53.42 -1.16 20.18
CA GLU A 174 -54.10 -1.11 18.87
C GLU A 174 -53.16 -1.48 17.71
N GLU A 175 -53.78 -1.98 16.66
CA GLU A 175 -53.29 -2.96 15.70
C GLU A 175 -52.58 -2.36 14.47
N SER A 176 -52.05 -3.29 13.66
CA SER A 176 -51.82 -3.25 12.19
C SER A 176 -50.37 -3.11 11.74
N GLN A 177 -49.88 -3.79 10.71
CA GLN A 177 -50.30 -4.94 9.89
C GLN A 177 -49.05 -5.34 9.09
N ILE A 178 -48.72 -6.64 9.04
CA ILE A 178 -48.33 -7.43 7.85
C ILE A 178 -47.07 -6.94 7.07
N ASN A 179 -45.98 -7.72 6.99
CA ASN A 179 -45.86 -8.79 5.99
C ASN A 179 -44.91 -9.94 6.40
N LEU A 180 -45.44 -11.13 6.13
CA LEU A 180 -44.85 -12.46 6.14
C LEU A 180 -43.77 -12.61 5.03
N PHE A 181 -42.65 -13.22 5.41
CA PHE A 181 -41.90 -14.31 4.75
C PHE A 181 -42.55 -14.96 3.49
N PRO A 182 -41.77 -15.50 2.52
CA PRO A 182 -40.90 -16.65 2.84
C PRO A 182 -39.59 -16.85 2.04
N THR A 183 -38.76 -17.67 2.70
CA THR A 183 -37.68 -18.53 2.20
C THR A 183 -38.18 -19.61 1.23
N GLY A 184 -37.30 -20.03 0.32
CA GLY A 184 -37.38 -21.26 -0.48
C GLY A 184 -36.37 -21.14 -1.62
N ASP A 185 -35.19 -21.75 -1.50
CA ASP A 185 -34.89 -23.13 -1.91
C ASP A 185 -35.18 -23.36 -3.40
N ASP A 186 -34.13 -23.47 -4.20
CA ASP A 186 -34.03 -24.52 -5.22
C ASP A 186 -32.54 -24.75 -5.56
N ALA A 187 -32.14 -25.99 -5.33
CA ALA A 187 -30.87 -26.57 -5.70
C ALA A 187 -30.88 -26.96 -7.19
N GLU A 188 -29.78 -26.73 -7.90
CA GLU A 188 -29.39 -27.59 -9.02
C GLU A 188 -27.92 -27.98 -8.86
N VAL A 189 -27.76 -29.28 -8.62
CA VAL A 189 -26.54 -30.07 -8.71
C VAL A 189 -26.37 -30.45 -10.18
N ASP A 190 -25.22 -30.15 -10.77
CA ASP A 190 -24.72 -30.94 -11.89
C ASP A 190 -23.26 -31.30 -11.64
N ALA A 191 -23.06 -32.60 -11.44
CA ALA A 191 -21.79 -33.26 -11.50
C ALA A 191 -21.52 -33.65 -12.95
N ASP A 192 -20.32 -33.37 -13.46
CA ASP A 192 -19.71 -34.25 -14.44
C ASP A 192 -18.23 -34.42 -14.15
N VAL A 193 -17.84 -35.69 -14.13
CA VAL A 193 -16.59 -36.26 -13.67
C VAL A 193 -15.93 -36.91 -14.89
N THR A 194 -14.59 -36.87 -14.93
CA THR A 194 -13.65 -37.68 -15.75
C THR A 194 -13.53 -37.35 -17.25
N SER A 195 -12.37 -37.44 -17.93
CA SER A 195 -11.11 -38.14 -17.66
C SER A 195 -9.93 -37.58 -18.48
N GLN A 196 -8.72 -37.69 -17.91
CA GLN A 196 -7.44 -38.15 -18.49
C GLN A 196 -7.01 -37.71 -19.90
N THR A 197 -5.80 -37.12 -20.00
CA THR A 197 -4.68 -37.60 -20.88
C THR A 197 -3.41 -36.79 -20.55
N GLU A 198 -2.42 -37.38 -19.89
CA GLU A 198 -1.18 -37.96 -20.44
C GLU A 198 -0.04 -36.94 -20.72
N ASN A 199 1.05 -37.12 -19.97
CA ASN A 199 2.37 -36.52 -20.19
C ASN A 199 2.95 -36.89 -21.57
N PRO A 200 3.93 -36.13 -22.06
CA PRO A 200 5.24 -36.79 -22.19
C PRO A 200 6.41 -35.95 -21.68
N VAL A 201 7.33 -36.71 -21.09
CA VAL A 201 8.74 -36.43 -20.89
C VAL A 201 9.42 -36.30 -22.26
N GLU A 202 10.19 -35.24 -22.47
CA GLU A 202 11.34 -35.31 -23.38
C GLU A 202 12.57 -34.71 -22.71
N SER A 203 13.58 -35.55 -22.67
CA SER A 203 14.96 -35.35 -22.25
C SER A 203 15.79 -34.92 -23.46
N GLU A 204 16.58 -33.86 -23.32
CA GLU A 204 17.90 -33.68 -23.97
C GLU A 204 18.81 -32.85 -23.07
#